data_AF-A0A2V6XW74-F1
#
_entry.id   AF-A0A2V6XW74-F1
#
_cell.length_a   1.000
_cell.length_b   1.000
_cell.length_c   1.000
_cell.angle_alpha   90.00
_cell.angle_beta   90.00
_cell.angle_gamma   90.00
#
_symmetry.space_group_name_H-M   'P 1'
#
loop_
_entity.id
_entity.type
_entity.pdbx_description
1 polymer ?
#
loop_
_entity_poly.entity_id
_entity_poly.type
_entity_poly.pdbx_seq_one_letter_code
_entity_poly.pdbx_strand_id
1 'polypeptide(L)' 'MSRASGHRTAVIADLVHGLETYFVEHRACEGLAGDIVEATIDGARWGVACMSCPECGVRWERRLAVDAESCGVRHG' A
#
# COMPACT_ATOMS: atom_id res chain seq x y z
N MET A 1 15.88 -7.97 17.05
CA MET A 1 15.20 -7.43 15.84
C MET A 1 13.76 -7.90 15.88
N SER A 2 12.82 -6.98 16.11
CA SER A 2 11.41 -7.30 16.35
C SER A 2 10.73 -7.75 15.05
N ARG A 3 10.00 -8.87 15.07
CA ARG A 3 9.25 -9.42 13.92
C ARG A 3 8.30 -8.39 13.27
N ALA A 4 7.71 -7.51 14.09
CA ALA A 4 6.86 -6.41 13.63
C ALA A 4 7.56 -5.44 12.65
N SER A 5 8.83 -5.11 12.89
CA SER A 5 9.59 -4.24 11.98
C SER A 5 9.92 -4.93 10.66
N GLY A 6 10.12 -6.26 10.67
CA GLY A 6 10.35 -7.05 9.46
C GLY A 6 9.09 -7.18 8.59
N HIS A 7 7.92 -7.38 9.22
CA HIS A 7 6.64 -7.46 8.52
C HIS A 7 6.27 -6.14 7.83
N ARG A 8 6.41 -5.00 8.53
CA ARG A 8 6.20 -3.68 7.91
C ARG A 8 7.08 -3.47 6.68
N THR A 9 8.37 -3.79 6.77
CA THR A 9 9.29 -3.66 5.62
C THR A 9 8.85 -4.55 4.44
N ALA A 10 8.41 -5.78 4.70
CA ALA A 10 7.90 -6.67 3.65
C ALA A 10 6.62 -6.13 3.00
N VAL A 11 5.70 -5.57 3.79
CA VAL A 11 4.48 -4.93 3.28
C VAL A 11 4.81 -3.74 2.38
N ILE A 12 5.71 -2.85 2.80
CA ILE A 12 6.12 -1.72 1.97
C ILE A 12 6.81 -2.19 0.70
N ALA A 13 7.68 -3.19 0.77
CA ALA A 13 8.33 -3.75 -0.41
C ALA A 13 7.34 -4.33 -1.43
N ASP A 14 6.29 -5.03 -0.97
CA ASP A 14 5.24 -5.57 -1.84
C ASP A 14 4.41 -4.47 -2.50
N LEU A 15 4.10 -3.40 -1.76
CA LEU A 15 3.42 -2.22 -2.27
C LEU A 15 4.24 -1.49 -3.34
N VAL A 16 5.54 -1.28 -3.08
CA VAL A 16 6.47 -0.70 -4.05
C VAL A 16 6.52 -1.54 -5.32
N HIS A 17 6.68 -2.86 -5.19
CA HIS A 17 6.72 -3.76 -6.34
C HIS A 17 5.44 -3.71 -7.18
N GLY A 18 4.27 -3.67 -6.52
CA GLY A 18 2.98 -3.51 -7.20
C GLY A 18 2.86 -2.16 -7.93
N LEU A 19 3.28 -1.08 -7.29
CA LEU A 19 3.27 0.26 -7.87
C LEU A 19 4.18 0.34 -9.10
N GLU A 20 5.41 -0.17 -9.01
CA GLU A 20 6.37 -0.21 -10.13
C GLU A 20 5.85 -1.05 -11.31
N THR A 21 5.25 -2.20 -11.02
CA THR A 21 4.65 -3.06 -12.05
C THR A 21 3.54 -2.30 -12.80
N TYR A 22 2.62 -1.68 -12.06
CA TYR A 22 1.52 -0.91 -12.65
C TYR A 22 2.01 0.34 -13.39
N PHE A 23 3.07 0.99 -12.87
CA PHE A 23 3.74 2.11 -13.54
C PHE A 23 4.29 1.70 -14.90
N VAL A 24 5.01 0.58 -15.01
CA VAL A 24 5.58 0.12 -16.29
C VAL A 24 4.51 -0.08 -17.35
N GLU A 25 3.33 -0.57 -16.96
CA GLU A 25 2.18 -0.75 -17.85
C GLU A 25 1.58 0.58 -18.34
N HIS A 26 1.70 1.66 -17.56
CA HIS A 26 1.04 2.95 -17.82
C HIS A 26 1.98 4.15 -18.04
N ARG A 27 3.30 3.92 -18.05
CA ARG A 27 4.36 4.95 -18.14
C ARG A 27 4.31 5.86 -19.36
N ALA A 28 3.47 5.54 -20.35
CA ALA A 28 3.27 6.36 -21.53
C ALA A 28 2.51 7.67 -21.23
N CYS A 29 1.82 7.75 -20.09
CA CYS A 29 1.11 8.94 -19.66
C CYS A 29 2.01 9.84 -18.80
N GLU A 30 2.22 11.10 -19.23
CA GLU A 30 3.09 12.06 -18.53
C GLU A 30 2.49 12.51 -17.18
N GLY A 31 1.17 12.58 -17.06
CA GLY A 31 0.46 12.93 -15.82
C GLY A 31 0.29 11.79 -14.83
N LEU A 32 1.02 10.68 -14.96
CA LEU A 32 0.93 9.55 -14.04
C LEU A 32 1.60 9.88 -12.69
N ALA A 33 0.82 9.89 -11.62
CA ALA A 33 1.28 10.16 -10.26
C ALA A 33 1.00 8.96 -9.36
N GLY A 34 2.00 8.55 -8.58
CA GLY A 34 1.89 7.46 -7.61
C GLY A 34 2.34 7.90 -6.22
N ASP A 35 1.71 7.33 -5.19
CA ASP A 35 2.05 7.59 -3.79
C ASP A 35 1.94 6.30 -2.97
N ILE A 36 2.70 6.21 -1.88
CA ILE A 36 2.61 5.13 -0.90
C ILE A 36 2.50 5.76 0.48
N VAL A 37 1.33 5.58 1.10
CA VAL A 37 1.04 6.10 2.43
C VAL A 37 0.75 4.98 3.42
N GLU A 38 1.04 5.23 4.69
CA GLU A 38 0.47 4.43 5.78
C GLU A 38 -0.77 5.14 6.32
N ALA A 39 -1.87 4.41 6.45
CA ALA A 39 -3.15 4.91 6.92
C ALA A 39 -3.68 4.03 8.07
N THR A 40 -4.34 4.66 9.05
CA THR A 40 -5.08 3.93 10.08
C THR A 40 -6.57 3.98 9.75
N ILE A 41 -7.19 2.81 9.59
CA ILE A 41 -8.58 2.67 9.15
C ILE A 41 -9.25 1.64 10.06
N ASP A 42 -10.32 2.05 10.71
CA ASP A 42 -11.06 1.25 11.70
C ASP A 42 -10.14 0.65 12.78
N GLY A 43 -9.12 1.41 13.19
CA GLY A 43 -8.16 1.00 14.22
C GLY A 43 -7.03 0.08 13.74
N ALA A 44 -7.02 -0.34 12.48
CA ALA A 44 -5.95 -1.15 11.88
C ALA A 44 -5.01 -0.29 11.02
N ARG A 45 -3.71 -0.59 11.03
CA ARG A 45 -2.73 0.08 10.17
C ARG A 45 -2.60 -0.63 8.83
N TRP A 46 -2.60 0.16 7.78
CA TRP A 46 -2.53 -0.26 6.40
C TRP A 46 -1.44 0.51 5.67
N GLY A 47 -0.71 -0.17 4.80
CA GLY A 47 0.04 0.45 3.73
C GLY A 47 -0.85 0.51 2.50
N VAL A 48 -0.89 1.66 1.84
CA VAL A 48 -1.71 1.92 0.67
C VAL A 48 -0.80 2.47 -0.42
N ALA A 49 -0.69 1.75 -1.53
CA ALA A 49 -0.12 2.26 -2.77
C ALA A 49 -1.26 2.72 -3.67
N CYS A 50 -1.15 3.92 -4.22
CA CYS A 50 -2.11 4.42 -5.18
C CYS A 50 -1.39 4.99 -6.40
N MET A 51 -2.09 4.94 -7.53
CA MET A 51 -1.66 5.56 -8.77
C MET A 51 -2.87 6.18 -9.46
N SER A 52 -2.69 7.38 -9.99
CA SER A 52 -3.72 8.06 -10.74
C SER A 52 -3.14 8.86 -11.90
N CYS A 53 -3.89 8.98 -12.98
CA CYS A 53 -3.58 9.88 -14.07
C CYS A 53 -4.86 10.63 -14.49
N PRO A 54 -4.91 11.95 -14.35
CA PRO A 54 -6.10 12.72 -14.71
C PRO A 54 -6.33 12.78 -16.23
N GLU A 55 -5.28 12.57 -17.03
CA GLU A 55 -5.36 12.67 -18.49
C GLU A 55 -6.03 11.45 -19.13
N CYS A 56 -5.67 10.25 -18.67
CA CYS A 56 -6.24 8.99 -19.18
C CYS A 56 -7.30 8.37 -18.25
N GLY A 57 -7.54 8.96 -17.08
CA GLY A 57 -8.55 8.50 -16.12
C GLY A 57 -8.15 7.24 -15.34
N VAL A 58 -6.90 6.80 -15.45
CA VAL A 58 -6.37 5.67 -14.68
C VAL A 58 -6.47 5.96 -13.19
N ARG A 59 -7.01 4.99 -12.45
CA ARG A 59 -7.02 4.97 -10.99
C ARG A 59 -6.78 3.56 -10.51
N TRP A 60 -5.73 3.39 -9.74
CA TRP A 60 -5.33 2.11 -9.16
C TRP A 60 -4.99 2.30 -7.69
N GLU A 61 -5.36 1.31 -6.89
CA GLU A 61 -5.10 1.29 -5.45
C GLU A 61 -4.83 -0.16 -5.02
N ARG A 62 -3.83 -0.33 -4.17
CA ARG A 62 -3.55 -1.59 -3.49
C ARG A 62 -3.32 -1.32 -2.01
N ARG A 63 -3.96 -2.14 -1.17
CA ARG A 63 -3.93 -2.02 0.29
C ARG A 63 -3.44 -3.31 0.93
N LEU A 64 -2.52 -3.21 1.89
CA LEU A 64 -1.98 -4.33 2.66
C LEU A 64 -1.89 -3.99 4.16
N ALA A 65 -2.22 -4.95 5.02
CA ALA A 65 -2.22 -4.75 6.47
C ALA A 65 -0.77 -4.73 7.01
N VAL A 66 -0.42 -3.65 7.73
CA VAL A 66 0.92 -3.45 8.32
C VAL A 66 1.01 -4.04 9.72
N ASP A 67 -0.10 -4.07 10.47
CA ASP A 67 -0.17 -4.67 11.80
C ASP A 67 -1.22 -5.79 11.76
N ALA A 68 -0.84 -6.99 11.30
CA ALA A 68 -1.74 -8.16 11.31
C ALA A 68 -1.89 -8.79 12.70
N GLU A 69 -1.24 -8.24 13.74
CA GLU A 69 -1.18 -8.82 15.08
C GLU A 69 -1.98 -8.03 16.12
N SER A 70 -3.25 -7.68 15.85
CA SER A 70 -4.13 -7.10 16.88
C SER A 70 -5.63 -7.38 16.74
N CYS A 71 -6.07 -8.30 15.87
CA CYS A 71 -7.39 -8.92 16.08
C CYS A 71 -7.27 -10.08 17.10
N GLY A 72 -6.63 -9.79 18.24
CA GLY A 72 -6.65 -10.63 19.42
C GLY A 72 -7.85 -10.22 20.25
N VAL A 73 -9.02 -10.75 19.90
CA VAL A 73 -10.20 -10.70 20.78
C VAL A 73 -9.83 -11.42 22.08
N ARG A 74 -9.43 -10.64 23.10
CA ARG A 74 -9.47 -11.07 24.51
C ARG A 74 -10.75 -10.48 25.10
N HIS A 75 -11.86 -11.19 24.97
CA HIS A 75 -12.98 -11.01 25.88
C HIS A 75 -12.60 -11.69 27.21
N GLY A 76 -12.62 -10.90 28.28
CA GLY A 76 -12.51 -11.39 29.66
C GLY A 76 -13.79 -12.05 30.13
#